data_AF-A0A2E9A2W8-F1
#
_entry.id   AF-A0A2E9A2W8-F1
#
_cell.length_a   1.000
_cell.length_b   1.000
_cell.length_c   1.000
_cell.angle_alpha   90.00
_cell.angle_beta   90.00
_cell.angle_gamma   90.00
#
_symmetry.space_group_name_H-M   'P 1'
#
loop_
_entity.id
_entity.type
_entity.pdbx_description
1 polymer ?
#
loop_
_entity_poly.entity_id
_entity_poly.type
_entity_poly.pdbx_seq_one_letter_code
_entity_poly.pdbx_strand_id
1 'polypeptide(L)'
;MKFENTFVNFNKVVISTNSKEKNMSNKISFSAFGRDSYYHREWFRKNGFKFDRSSKKWTVEQMPIDLAEEFASYCRKYGLTFERSDRVITEFDYADYLWEGQREDYMKPNEDPTIPQPKNKI
;
A
#
# COMPACT_ATOMS: atom_id res chain seq x y z
N MET A 1 32.59 45.96 33.81
CA MET A 1 32.90 44.55 33.49
C MET A 1 31.79 44.02 32.63
N LYS A 2 32.13 43.52 31.44
CA LYS A 2 31.20 42.95 30.46
C LYS A 2 30.79 41.56 30.96
N PHE A 3 29.49 41.28 30.99
CA PHE A 3 29.00 39.91 31.03
C PHE A 3 28.12 39.68 29.81
N GLU A 4 28.50 38.66 29.07
CA GLU A 4 28.04 38.31 27.74
C GLU A 4 26.62 37.74 27.79
N ASN A 5 25.79 38.17 26.83
CA ASN A 5 24.48 37.60 26.57
C ASN A 5 24.66 36.22 25.93
N THR A 6 24.51 35.15 26.72
CA THR A 6 24.37 33.80 26.17
C THR A 6 22.91 33.55 25.81
N PHE A 7 22.59 33.72 24.53
CA PHE A 7 21.28 33.48 23.95
C PHE A 7 21.10 31.96 23.77
N VAL A 8 20.36 31.30 24.67
CA VAL A 8 19.95 29.91 24.46
C VAL A 8 18.70 29.90 23.60
N ASN A 9 18.90 29.67 22.31
CA ASN A 9 17.85 29.60 21.32
C ASN A 9 17.19 28.20 21.37
N PHE A 10 16.26 28.00 22.31
CA PHE A 10 15.35 26.86 22.20
C PHE A 10 14.32 27.19 21.13
N ASN A 11 14.58 26.69 19.92
CA ASN A 11 13.61 26.61 18.85
C ASN A 11 12.31 26.05 19.42
N LYS A 12 11.34 26.94 19.68
CA LYS A 12 9.93 26.60 19.65
C LYS A 12 9.72 25.95 18.29
N VAL A 13 9.58 24.64 18.28
CA VAL A 13 8.99 23.92 17.15
C VAL A 13 7.57 24.44 17.06
N VAL A 14 7.41 25.51 16.27
CA VAL A 14 6.11 25.92 15.75
C VAL A 14 5.71 24.79 14.84
N ILE A 15 4.97 23.81 15.38
CA ILE A 15 4.17 22.93 14.56
C ILE A 15 3.14 23.86 13.94
N SER A 16 3.45 24.36 12.75
CA SER A 16 2.45 24.91 11.85
C SER A 16 1.52 23.75 11.55
N THR A 17 0.48 23.59 12.36
CA THR A 17 -0.74 22.95 11.89
C THR A 17 -1.33 23.93 10.88
N ASN A 18 -0.73 23.95 9.69
CA ASN A 18 -1.44 24.41 8.51
C ASN A 18 -2.64 23.50 8.40
N SER A 19 -3.76 24.00 8.93
CA SER A 19 -5.09 23.65 8.51
C SER A 19 -5.07 23.67 6.99
N LYS A 20 -4.84 22.49 6.38
CA LYS A 20 -5.01 22.32 4.94
C LYS A 20 -6.48 22.60 4.70
N GLU A 21 -6.70 23.81 4.21
CA GLU A 21 -7.94 24.27 3.62
C GLU A 21 -8.53 23.12 2.82
N LYS A 22 -9.69 22.67 3.30
CA LYS A 22 -10.52 21.63 2.69
C LYS A 22 -11.18 22.25 1.46
N ASN A 23 -10.38 22.63 0.47
CA ASN A 23 -10.81 23.33 -0.72
C ASN A 23 -11.09 22.33 -1.84
N MET A 24 -12.38 22.23 -2.18
CA MET A 24 -12.98 21.73 -3.43
C MET A 24 -12.61 20.30 -3.85
N SER A 25 -13.54 19.38 -3.57
CA SER A 25 -13.78 18.11 -4.27
C SER A 25 -12.79 17.78 -5.39
N ASN A 26 -11.58 17.34 -5.03
CA ASN A 26 -10.69 16.70 -5.98
C ASN A 26 -11.42 15.45 -6.44
N LYS A 27 -12.01 15.52 -7.63
CA LYS A 27 -12.69 14.41 -8.29
C LYS A 27 -11.59 13.44 -8.70
N ILE A 28 -11.11 12.65 -7.74
CA ILE A 28 -10.11 11.63 -8.00
C ILE A 28 -10.80 10.53 -8.77
N SER A 29 -10.18 10.10 -9.87
CA SER A 29 -10.53 8.85 -10.55
C SER A 29 -9.58 7.79 -10.06
N PHE A 30 -10.13 6.66 -9.64
CA PHE A 30 -9.36 5.50 -9.22
C PHE A 30 -9.72 4.35 -10.13
N SER A 31 -8.69 3.71 -10.70
CA SER A 31 -8.85 2.54 -11.55
C SER A 31 -8.05 1.38 -10.99
N ALA A 32 -8.65 0.21 -10.83
CA ALA A 32 -7.99 -1.02 -10.45
C ALA A 32 -8.04 -2.02 -11.60
N PHE A 33 -6.94 -2.71 -11.87
CA PHE A 33 -6.81 -3.63 -12.99
C PHE A 33 -5.77 -4.71 -12.69
N GLY A 34 -5.66 -5.67 -13.60
CA GLY A 34 -4.79 -6.83 -13.46
C GLY A 34 -5.58 -8.14 -13.49
N ARG A 35 -4.86 -9.25 -13.63
CA ARG A 35 -5.42 -10.61 -13.74
C ARG A 35 -6.32 -10.95 -12.55
N ASP A 36 -5.88 -10.55 -11.36
CA ASP A 36 -6.54 -10.94 -10.11
C ASP A 36 -7.72 -10.04 -9.74
N SER A 37 -7.90 -8.91 -10.43
CA SER A 37 -9.01 -7.98 -10.21
C SER A 37 -10.39 -8.64 -10.38
N TYR A 38 -10.48 -9.71 -11.17
CA TYR A 38 -11.71 -10.49 -11.35
C TYR A 38 -12.19 -11.18 -10.06
N TYR A 39 -11.27 -11.63 -9.21
CA TYR A 39 -11.60 -12.28 -7.94
C TYR A 39 -12.09 -11.28 -6.89
N HIS A 40 -11.79 -9.99 -7.06
CA HIS A 40 -12.23 -8.91 -6.16
C HIS A 40 -13.45 -8.14 -6.70
N ARG A 41 -14.11 -8.62 -7.76
CA ARG A 41 -15.26 -7.96 -8.41
C ARG A 41 -16.41 -7.58 -7.47
N GLU A 42 -16.70 -8.41 -6.47
CA GLU A 42 -17.80 -8.15 -5.54
C GLU A 42 -17.45 -7.00 -4.58
N TRP A 43 -16.18 -6.92 -4.17
CA TRP A 43 -15.68 -5.79 -3.39
C TRP A 43 -15.74 -4.50 -4.21
N PHE A 44 -15.31 -4.55 -5.48
CA PHE A 44 -15.39 -3.40 -6.39
C PHE A 44 -16.83 -2.93 -6.58
N ARG A 45 -17.77 -3.84 -6.86
CA ARG A 45 -19.20 -3.50 -6.99
C ARG A 45 -19.78 -2.87 -5.74
N LYS A 46 -19.45 -3.40 -4.56
CA LYS A 46 -19.91 -2.86 -3.27
C LYS A 46 -19.41 -1.44 -3.02
N ASN A 47 -18.21 -1.12 -3.52
CA ASN A 47 -17.57 0.20 -3.38
C ASN A 47 -17.88 1.16 -4.54
N GLY A 48 -18.82 0.83 -5.42
CA GLY A 48 -19.29 1.72 -6.48
C GLY A 48 -18.43 1.74 -7.74
N PHE A 49 -17.48 0.81 -7.89
CA PHE A 49 -16.71 0.69 -9.12
C PHE A 49 -17.55 0.15 -10.27
N LYS A 50 -17.31 0.69 -11.47
CA LYS A 50 -17.87 0.22 -12.72
C LYS A 50 -16.78 -0.48 -13.52
N PHE A 51 -17.08 -1.68 -14.02
CA PHE A 51 -16.16 -2.39 -14.89
C PHE A 51 -16.27 -1.86 -16.32
N ASP A 52 -15.21 -1.23 -16.80
CA ASP A 52 -15.07 -0.85 -18.19
C ASP A 52 -14.56 -2.04 -19.01
N ARG A 53 -15.40 -2.54 -19.93
CA ARG A 53 -15.06 -3.68 -20.80
C ARG A 53 -13.99 -3.35 -21.82
N SER A 54 -13.87 -2.09 -22.23
CA SER A 54 -12.91 -1.67 -23.24
C SER A 54 -11.48 -1.69 -22.67
N SER A 55 -11.31 -1.10 -21.49
CA SER A 55 -10.03 -1.03 -20.79
C SER A 55 -9.75 -2.27 -19.93
N LYS A 56 -10.75 -3.13 -19.69
CA LYS A 56 -10.71 -4.26 -18.73
C LYS A 56 -10.29 -3.80 -17.32
N LYS A 57 -10.72 -2.60 -16.92
CA LYS A 57 -10.40 -1.99 -15.62
C LYS A 57 -11.67 -1.72 -14.83
N TRP A 58 -11.57 -1.79 -13.51
CA TRP A 58 -12.59 -1.29 -12.60
C TRP A 58 -12.31 0.17 -12.33
N THR A 59 -13.24 1.07 -12.66
CA THR A 59 -13.07 2.51 -12.48
C THR A 59 -14.15 3.07 -11.58
N VAL A 60 -13.76 3.95 -10.68
CA VAL A 60 -14.65 4.80 -9.91
C VAL A 60 -14.20 6.25 -10.09
N GLU A 61 -15.17 7.12 -10.33
CA GLU A 61 -14.93 8.55 -10.56
C GLU A 61 -15.46 9.35 -9.37
N GLN A 62 -14.88 10.53 -9.15
CA GLN A 62 -15.38 11.52 -8.20
C GLN A 62 -15.38 11.04 -6.75
N MET A 63 -14.31 10.38 -6.31
CA MET A 63 -14.17 9.92 -4.92
C MET A 63 -13.29 10.86 -4.07
N PRO A 64 -13.52 10.95 -2.75
CA PRO A 64 -12.67 11.74 -1.86
C PRO A 64 -11.32 11.05 -1.62
N ILE A 65 -10.33 11.85 -1.23
CA ILE A 65 -8.95 11.39 -1.04
C ILE A 65 -8.80 10.31 0.03
N ASP A 66 -9.58 10.39 1.11
CA ASP A 66 -9.52 9.44 2.23
C ASP A 66 -9.87 8.02 1.75
N LEU A 67 -10.98 7.88 1.01
CA LEU A 67 -11.38 6.62 0.38
C LEU A 67 -10.38 6.14 -0.67
N ALA A 68 -9.73 7.05 -1.40
CA ALA A 68 -8.72 6.68 -2.39
C ALA A 68 -7.46 6.08 -1.74
N GLU A 69 -7.13 6.47 -0.51
CA GLU A 69 -6.04 5.85 0.26
C GLU A 69 -6.44 4.48 0.83
N GLU A 70 -7.69 4.30 1.27
CA GLU A 70 -8.20 2.98 1.66
C GLU A 70 -8.17 2.00 0.48
N PHE A 71 -8.62 2.44 -0.70
CA PHE A 71 -8.67 1.59 -1.89
C PHE A 71 -7.25 1.26 -2.39
N ALA A 72 -6.32 2.21 -2.30
CA ALA A 72 -4.91 1.96 -2.58
C ALA A 72 -4.33 0.92 -1.62
N SER A 73 -4.65 1.01 -0.33
CA SER A 73 -4.19 0.06 0.69
C SER A 73 -4.75 -1.34 0.44
N TYR A 74 -6.02 -1.44 0.06
CA TYR A 74 -6.63 -2.70 -0.36
C TYR A 74 -5.92 -3.29 -1.59
N CYS A 75 -5.68 -2.48 -2.62
CA CYS A 75 -4.98 -2.94 -3.82
C CYS A 75 -3.57 -3.44 -3.50
N ARG A 76 -2.80 -2.73 -2.67
CA ARG A 76 -1.46 -3.17 -2.22
C ARG A 76 -1.52 -4.48 -1.44
N LYS A 77 -2.47 -4.61 -0.51
CA LYS A 77 -2.64 -5.81 0.31
C LYS A 77 -2.85 -7.08 -0.52
N TYR A 78 -3.56 -6.96 -1.63
CA TYR A 78 -3.89 -8.08 -2.51
C TYR A 78 -3.08 -8.10 -3.81
N GLY A 79 -2.07 -7.24 -3.95
CA GLY A 79 -1.21 -7.19 -5.13
C GLY A 79 -1.91 -6.76 -6.42
N LEU A 80 -2.96 -5.96 -6.31
CA LEU A 80 -3.69 -5.44 -7.47
C LEU A 80 -3.00 -4.20 -8.02
N THR A 81 -2.92 -4.12 -9.34
CA THR A 81 -2.44 -2.92 -10.03
C THR A 81 -3.54 -1.85 -10.00
N PHE A 82 -3.16 -0.61 -9.73
CA PHE A 82 -4.11 0.49 -9.70
C PHE A 82 -3.50 1.82 -10.16
N GLU A 83 -4.35 2.67 -10.70
CA GLU A 83 -4.07 4.02 -11.19
C GLU A 83 -4.92 5.02 -10.40
N ARG A 84 -4.33 6.18 -10.10
CA ARG A 84 -4.99 7.31 -9.44
C ARG A 84 -4.72 8.58 -10.21
N SER A 85 -5.72 9.43 -10.38
CA SER A 85 -5.52 10.71 -11.08
C SER A 85 -4.75 11.76 -10.28
N ASP A 86 -4.74 11.66 -8.95
CA ASP A 86 -4.09 12.65 -8.08
C ASP A 86 -2.61 12.36 -7.83
N ARG A 87 -2.17 11.12 -8.02
CA ARG A 87 -0.79 10.69 -7.82
C ARG A 87 -0.37 9.76 -8.93
N VAL A 88 0.77 10.07 -9.56
CA VAL A 88 1.46 9.12 -10.43
C VAL A 88 2.04 8.04 -9.52
N ILE A 89 1.39 6.89 -9.49
CA ILE A 89 1.91 5.71 -8.81
C ILE A 89 2.80 5.00 -9.81
N THR A 90 4.11 5.05 -9.59
CA THR A 90 5.05 4.17 -10.29
C THR A 90 4.68 2.73 -9.94
N GLU A 91 4.61 1.86 -10.95
CA GLU A 91 4.26 0.44 -10.84
C GLU A 91 4.73 -0.16 -9.52
N PHE A 92 3.78 -0.60 -8.69
CA PHE A 92 4.10 -1.32 -7.47
C PHE A 92 4.42 -2.76 -7.85
N ASP A 93 5.71 -3.10 -7.85
CA ASP A 93 6.14 -4.47 -8.13
C ASP A 93 5.80 -5.36 -6.93
N TYR A 94 4.71 -6.11 -7.06
CA TYR A 94 4.28 -7.07 -6.05
C TYR A 94 5.29 -8.23 -5.88
N ALA A 95 6.07 -8.52 -6.93
CA ALA A 95 7.16 -9.48 -6.86
C ALA A 95 8.35 -8.93 -6.07
N ASP A 96 8.55 -7.62 -5.98
CA ASP A 96 9.52 -7.09 -5.00
C ASP A 96 8.90 -7.08 -3.60
N TYR A 97 7.65 -6.63 -3.41
CA TYR A 97 7.02 -6.58 -2.08
C TYR A 97 6.88 -7.94 -1.37
N LEU A 98 6.54 -9.02 -2.08
CA LEU A 98 6.47 -10.36 -1.49
C LEU A 98 7.86 -10.93 -1.14
N TRP A 99 8.93 -10.40 -1.72
CA TRP A 99 10.29 -10.91 -1.59
C TRP A 99 11.19 -9.99 -0.75
N GLU A 100 10.84 -8.71 -0.60
CA GLU A 100 11.45 -7.73 0.30
C GLU A 100 11.07 -8.06 1.75
N GLY A 101 11.87 -8.94 2.39
CA GLY A 101 11.92 -9.06 3.85
C GLY A 101 11.63 -10.45 4.43
N GLN A 102 11.09 -11.40 3.65
CA GLN A 102 10.84 -12.76 4.14
C GLN A 102 11.61 -13.85 3.38
N ARG A 103 12.34 -13.50 2.31
CA ARG A 103 13.10 -14.48 1.51
C ARG A 103 14.10 -15.26 2.36
N GLU A 104 14.79 -14.57 3.26
CA GLU A 104 15.80 -15.16 4.16
C GLU A 104 15.17 -16.12 5.17
N ASP A 105 13.94 -15.86 5.62
CA ASP A 105 13.21 -16.73 6.54
C ASP A 105 12.72 -18.03 5.88
N TYR A 106 12.26 -17.95 4.62
CA TYR A 106 11.81 -19.12 3.85
C TYR A 106 12.95 -19.92 3.19
N MET A 107 14.14 -19.33 3.07
CA MET A 107 15.35 -19.99 2.56
C MET A 107 16.20 -20.62 3.67
N LYS A 108 15.74 -20.61 4.92
CA LYS A 108 16.44 -21.33 6.00
C LYS A 108 16.51 -22.81 5.65
N PRO A 109 17.70 -23.42 5.56
CA PRO A 109 17.80 -24.86 5.41
C PRO A 109 17.06 -25.51 6.59
N ASN A 110 16.10 -26.39 6.30
CA ASN A 110 15.41 -27.12 7.36
C ASN A 110 16.46 -27.87 8.17
N GLU A 111 16.45 -27.67 9.49
CA GLU A 111 17.24 -28.48 10.41
C GLU A 111 16.88 -29.95 10.17
N ASP A 112 17.91 -30.77 10.02
CA ASP A 112 17.86 -32.12 9.47
C ASP A 112 16.58 -32.87 9.87
N PRO A 113 15.68 -33.20 8.92
CA PRO A 113 14.49 -33.96 9.26
C PRO A 113 14.94 -35.31 9.82
N THR A 114 14.66 -35.57 11.10
CA THR A 114 14.88 -36.89 11.70
C THR A 114 13.97 -37.89 11.00
N ILE A 115 14.51 -38.57 9.99
CA ILE A 115 13.82 -39.65 9.29
C ILE A 115 13.71 -40.83 10.27
N PRO A 116 12.51 -41.38 10.51
CA PRO A 116 12.36 -42.54 11.38
C PRO A 116 13.13 -43.73 10.79
N GLN A 117 14.10 -44.25 11.54
CA GLN A 117 14.84 -45.44 11.12
C GLN A 117 13.94 -46.68 11.22
N PRO A 118 13.98 -47.59 10.22
CA PRO A 118 13.17 -48.79 10.23
C PRO A 118 13.58 -49.71 11.40
N LYS A 119 12.59 -50.13 12.19
CA LYS A 119 12.76 -51.12 13.26
C LYS A 119 12.87 -52.54 12.67
N ASN A 120 13.98 -52.86 12.00
CA ASN A 120 14.37 -54.25 11.84
C ASN A 120 15.50 -54.55 12.82
N LYS A 121 15.13 -55.15 13.97
CA LYS A 121 16.08 -55.95 14.74
C LYS A 121 16.16 -57.31 14.05
N ILE A 122 17.39 -57.69 13.71
CA ILE A 122 17.85 -59.04 13.36
C ILE A 122 17.35 -60.03 14.41
#